data_AF-A0A3B0XHN3-F1
#
_entry.id   AF-A0A3B0XHN3-F1
#
_cell.length_a   1.000
_cell.length_b   1.000
_cell.length_c   1.000
_cell.angle_alpha   90.00
_cell.angle_beta   90.00
_cell.angle_gamma   90.00
#
_symmetry.space_group_name_H-M   'P 1'
#
loop_
_entity.id
_entity.type
_entity.pdbx_description
1 polymer ?
#
loop_
_entity_poly.entity_id
_entity_poly.type
_entity_poly.pdbx_seq_one_letter_code
_entity_poly.pdbx_strand_id
1 'polypeptide(L)'
;MDQSARYADLSLDEDTLLADGGHILVAYTMTPMPGFGGYLETAAHFAAESSTGTNVEVSTTDDFTKDLDAMVYEIDEAKGIMKIAYPCGLFDRNIIDGRAMVVSFLTLAIGNNQGMGDVQCAQMVDFHVPKQMLDIFDGPSMDITDLWNILGRSRTEGGYIAGTIIKPKLGLRPKPFAEAAYQFWLGGDFIKNDEPQGNQIYARMKDVTPLVADAMKRAQDETGEAKIFSANITADDHHEMCARADYILEAFGENAHH
;
A
#
# COMPACT_ATOMS: atom_id res chain seq x y z
N MET A 1 2.01 33.06 6.89
CA MET A 1 2.82 33.81 5.92
C MET A 1 2.24 33.42 4.57
N ASP A 2 1.89 34.38 3.73
CA ASP A 2 1.33 34.06 2.43
C ASP A 2 2.44 33.60 1.47
N GLN A 3 2.38 32.34 1.06
CA GLN A 3 3.34 31.71 0.14
C GLN A 3 2.71 31.40 -1.23
N SER A 4 1.51 31.92 -1.51
CA SER A 4 0.75 31.62 -2.73
C SER A 4 1.51 31.99 -4.00
N ALA A 5 2.34 33.04 -3.96
CA ALA A 5 3.14 33.46 -5.11
C ALA A 5 4.28 32.49 -5.48
N ARG A 6 4.61 31.53 -4.62
CA ARG A 6 5.68 30.55 -4.83
C ARG A 6 5.15 29.14 -5.10
N TYR A 7 4.19 28.68 -4.30
CA TYR A 7 3.71 27.29 -4.33
C TYR A 7 2.35 27.11 -5.02
N ALA A 8 1.87 28.13 -5.74
CA ALA A 8 0.67 28.01 -6.55
C ALA A 8 0.87 28.62 -7.93
N ASP A 9 0.49 27.86 -8.94
CA ASP A 9 0.38 28.30 -10.32
C ASP A 9 -0.88 27.71 -10.94
N LEU A 10 -1.98 28.44 -10.80
CA LEU A 10 -3.29 28.05 -11.33
C LEU A 10 -3.42 28.26 -12.85
N SER A 11 -2.33 28.64 -13.54
CA SER A 11 -2.28 28.69 -15.00
C SER A 11 -1.81 27.38 -15.61
N LEU A 12 -1.26 26.47 -14.80
CA LEU A 12 -0.89 25.13 -15.23
C LEU A 12 -2.13 24.33 -15.65
N ASP A 13 -1.96 23.55 -16.72
CA ASP A 13 -3.00 22.73 -17.31
C ASP A 13 -2.75 21.25 -17.00
N GLU A 14 -3.77 20.55 -16.50
CA GLU A 14 -3.67 19.15 -16.05
C GLU A 14 -3.28 18.22 -17.21
N ASP A 15 -3.88 18.39 -18.39
CA ASP A 15 -3.57 17.57 -19.57
C ASP A 15 -2.10 17.73 -19.99
N THR A 16 -1.56 18.96 -19.88
CA THR A 16 -0.16 19.25 -20.14
C THR A 16 0.77 18.60 -19.10
N LEU A 17 0.42 18.67 -17.81
CA LEU A 17 1.19 18.02 -16.74
C LEU A 17 1.21 16.49 -16.88
N LEU A 18 0.06 15.90 -17.24
CA LEU A 18 -0.08 14.47 -17.52
C LEU A 18 0.76 14.06 -18.75
N ALA A 19 0.75 14.86 -19.81
CA ALA A 19 1.47 14.57 -21.05
C ALA A 19 3.00 14.71 -20.90
N ASP A 20 3.46 15.69 -20.13
CA ASP A 20 4.88 15.89 -19.82
C ASP A 20 5.45 14.73 -19.00
N GLY A 21 4.68 14.24 -18.01
CA GLY A 21 5.07 13.13 -17.16
C GLY A 21 6.16 13.49 -16.13
N GLY A 22 6.52 14.76 -15.99
CA GLY A 22 7.49 15.27 -15.00
C GLY A 22 7.00 15.26 -13.55
N HIS A 23 5.70 15.02 -13.32
CA HIS A 23 5.06 15.24 -12.01
C HIS A 23 4.20 14.06 -11.58
N ILE A 24 4.23 13.73 -10.29
CA ILE A 24 3.15 13.00 -9.63
C ILE A 24 2.05 14.00 -9.31
N LEU A 25 0.82 13.73 -9.74
CA LEU A 25 -0.32 14.60 -9.47
C LEU A 25 -1.13 14.01 -8.32
N VAL A 26 -1.57 14.83 -7.38
CA VAL A 26 -2.36 14.37 -6.24
C VAL A 26 -3.56 15.28 -6.04
N ALA A 27 -4.74 14.67 -5.92
CA ALA A 27 -5.98 15.36 -5.62
C ALA A 27 -6.37 15.14 -4.16
N TYR A 28 -6.79 16.21 -3.51
CA TYR A 28 -7.21 16.24 -2.11
C TYR A 28 -8.59 16.87 -1.98
N THR A 29 -9.34 16.43 -0.97
CA THR A 29 -10.32 17.30 -0.32
C THR A 29 -9.65 18.01 0.86
N MET A 30 -9.76 19.33 0.94
CA MET A 30 -9.13 20.14 1.99
C MET A 30 -10.10 21.22 2.49
N THR A 31 -10.13 21.40 3.81
CA THR A 31 -10.86 22.48 4.49
C THR A 31 -9.88 23.28 5.34
N PRO A 32 -9.71 24.59 5.09
CA PRO A 32 -8.88 25.45 5.94
C PRO A 32 -9.44 25.60 7.35
N MET A 33 -8.57 25.80 8.34
CA MET A 33 -8.99 26.10 9.70
C MET A 33 -9.52 27.55 9.80
N PRO A 34 -10.71 27.79 10.37
CA PRO A 34 -11.21 29.15 10.58
C PRO A 34 -10.25 30.01 11.42
N GLY A 35 -10.02 31.26 10.98
CA GLY A 35 -9.14 32.21 11.68
C GLY A 35 -7.70 32.25 11.17
N PHE A 36 -7.35 31.44 10.17
CA PHE A 36 -6.08 31.47 9.45
C PHE A 36 -6.25 32.10 8.05
N GLY A 37 -5.41 31.72 7.08
CA GLY A 37 -5.43 32.18 5.70
C GLY A 37 -6.65 31.70 4.90
N GLY A 38 -6.81 32.27 3.70
CA GLY A 38 -7.82 31.81 2.73
C GLY A 38 -7.45 30.48 2.09
N TYR A 39 -8.36 29.92 1.28
CA TYR A 39 -8.19 28.58 0.69
C TYR A 39 -6.87 28.42 -0.08
N LEU A 40 -6.55 29.37 -0.97
CA LEU A 40 -5.31 29.33 -1.76
C LEU A 40 -4.05 29.48 -0.90
N GLU A 41 -4.08 30.34 0.14
CA GLU A 41 -2.96 30.53 1.06
C GLU A 41 -2.67 29.24 1.85
N THR A 42 -3.71 28.60 2.37
CA THR A 42 -3.60 27.32 3.07
C THR A 42 -3.13 26.20 2.11
N ALA A 43 -3.63 26.17 0.88
CA ALA A 43 -3.19 25.21 -0.13
C ALA A 43 -1.71 25.38 -0.50
N ALA A 44 -1.25 26.63 -0.66
CA ALA A 44 0.15 26.94 -0.94
C ALA A 44 1.06 26.55 0.24
N HIS A 45 0.62 26.80 1.48
CA HIS A 45 1.33 26.35 2.67
C HIS A 45 1.38 24.81 2.75
N PHE A 46 0.30 24.13 2.37
CA PHE A 46 0.25 22.66 2.30
C PHE A 46 1.27 22.13 1.28
N ALA A 47 1.33 22.73 0.09
CA ALA A 47 2.32 22.36 -0.94
C ALA A 47 3.75 22.62 -0.47
N ALA A 48 4.00 23.73 0.24
CA ALA A 48 5.30 24.06 0.83
C ALA A 48 5.76 22.99 1.84
N GLU A 49 4.93 22.66 2.83
CA GLU A 49 5.20 21.65 3.88
C GLU A 49 5.24 20.21 3.34
N SER A 50 4.81 20.00 2.10
CA SER A 50 4.83 18.71 1.40
C SER A 50 5.97 18.59 0.38
N SER A 51 6.84 19.59 0.26
CA SER A 51 7.95 19.59 -0.71
C SER A 51 9.24 20.20 -0.17
N THR A 52 9.46 21.50 -0.40
CA THR A 52 10.76 22.18 -0.24
C THR A 52 10.72 23.32 0.77
N GLY A 53 9.55 23.62 1.32
CA GLY A 53 9.30 24.78 2.16
C GLY A 53 9.12 24.48 3.64
N THR A 54 8.79 25.54 4.37
CA THR A 54 8.30 25.50 5.75
C THR A 54 7.42 26.75 5.98
N ASN A 55 6.97 26.98 7.21
CA ASN A 55 6.08 28.09 7.57
C ASN A 55 6.71 29.51 7.51
N VAL A 56 8.00 29.63 7.22
CA VAL A 56 8.76 30.89 7.13
C VAL A 56 9.78 30.86 5.98
N GLU A 57 10.24 32.03 5.52
CA GLU A 57 11.36 32.11 4.59
C GLU A 57 12.67 31.64 5.24
N VAL A 58 13.46 30.92 4.45
CA VAL A 58 14.78 30.42 4.87
C VAL A 58 15.85 30.93 3.93
N SER A 59 16.96 31.42 4.50
CA SER A 59 18.09 32.01 3.77
C SER A 59 18.88 31.01 2.91
N THR A 60 18.59 29.72 3.05
CA THR A 60 19.23 28.62 2.33
C THR A 60 18.55 28.28 1.00
N THR A 61 17.39 28.88 0.69
CA THR A 61 16.68 28.65 -0.57
C THR A 61 17.51 29.20 -1.75
N ASP A 62 17.75 28.38 -2.76
CA ASP A 62 18.32 28.79 -4.05
C ASP A 62 17.33 28.55 -5.21
N ASP A 63 17.70 28.97 -6.42
CA ASP A 63 16.82 28.84 -7.58
C ASP A 63 16.62 27.39 -8.00
N PHE A 64 17.63 26.51 -7.81
CA PHE A 64 17.48 25.08 -8.06
C PHE A 64 16.45 24.42 -7.14
N THR A 65 16.39 24.84 -5.87
CA THR A 65 15.38 24.36 -4.92
C THR A 65 13.98 24.72 -5.40
N LYS A 66 13.79 25.91 -5.97
CA LYS A 66 12.49 26.36 -6.48
C LYS A 66 12.00 25.56 -7.68
N ASP A 67 12.92 25.05 -8.51
CA ASP A 67 12.57 24.14 -9.61
C ASP A 67 12.01 22.80 -9.14
N LEU A 68 12.16 22.48 -7.84
CA LEU A 68 11.63 21.26 -7.21
C LEU A 68 10.39 21.53 -6.33
N ASP A 69 9.91 22.77 -6.24
CA ASP A 69 8.72 23.11 -5.45
C ASP A 69 7.50 22.33 -5.98
N ALA A 70 6.67 21.80 -5.08
CA ALA A 70 5.35 21.30 -5.48
C ALA A 70 4.39 22.46 -5.74
N MET A 71 3.54 22.33 -6.76
CA MET A 71 2.66 23.42 -7.21
C MET A 71 1.19 23.06 -7.02
N VAL A 72 0.45 23.90 -6.31
CA VAL A 72 -1.02 23.92 -6.39
C VAL A 72 -1.39 24.42 -7.78
N TYR A 73 -2.00 23.55 -8.60
CA TYR A 73 -2.40 23.89 -9.97
C TYR A 73 -3.92 24.01 -10.16
N GLU A 74 -4.71 23.42 -9.25
CA GLU A 74 -6.17 23.51 -9.30
C GLU A 74 -6.76 23.61 -7.90
N ILE A 75 -7.73 24.50 -7.72
CA ILE A 75 -8.57 24.56 -6.53
C ILE A 75 -10.05 24.77 -6.90
N ASP A 76 -10.95 24.14 -6.13
CA ASP A 76 -12.39 24.46 -6.09
C ASP A 76 -12.80 24.57 -4.63
N GLU A 77 -12.74 25.79 -4.09
CA GLU A 77 -13.04 26.08 -2.68
C GLU A 77 -14.47 25.64 -2.28
N ALA A 78 -15.43 25.74 -3.20
CA ALA A 78 -16.82 25.39 -2.92
C ALA A 78 -17.00 23.87 -2.74
N LYS A 79 -16.18 23.07 -3.44
CA LYS A 79 -16.14 21.61 -3.28
C LYS A 79 -15.04 21.13 -2.34
N GLY A 80 -14.21 22.04 -1.85
CA GLY A 80 -13.02 21.74 -1.07
C GLY A 80 -11.97 20.96 -1.86
N ILE A 81 -11.86 21.11 -3.18
CA ILE A 81 -10.86 20.41 -3.99
C ILE A 81 -9.56 21.22 -4.02
N MET A 82 -8.44 20.51 -3.86
CA MET A 82 -7.09 21.00 -4.08
C MET A 82 -6.30 19.95 -4.85
N LYS A 83 -5.64 20.33 -5.95
CA LYS A 83 -4.72 19.45 -6.68
C LYS A 83 -3.31 20.02 -6.70
N ILE A 84 -2.35 19.14 -6.46
CA ILE A 84 -0.92 19.48 -6.34
C ILE A 84 -0.11 18.63 -7.30
N ALA A 85 0.81 19.28 -8.02
CA ALA A 85 1.80 18.63 -8.87
C ALA A 85 3.15 18.58 -8.13
N TYR A 86 3.68 17.37 -7.94
CA TYR A 86 4.94 17.10 -7.27
C TYR A 86 6.01 16.70 -8.30
N PRO A 87 7.09 17.47 -8.46
CA PRO A 87 8.19 17.08 -9.35
C PRO A 87 8.73 15.70 -9.00
N CYS A 88 8.92 14.84 -10.01
CA CYS A 88 9.39 13.46 -9.81
C CYS A 88 10.80 13.38 -9.18
N GLY A 89 11.56 14.48 -9.23
CA GLY A 89 12.87 14.62 -8.60
C GLY A 89 12.83 14.63 -7.06
N LEU A 90 11.67 14.92 -6.44
CA LEU A 90 11.51 14.95 -4.98
C LEU A 90 11.54 13.56 -4.33
N PHE A 91 11.08 12.53 -5.04
CA PHE A 91 10.86 11.22 -4.46
C PHE A 91 12.16 10.43 -4.35
N ASP A 92 12.40 9.91 -3.15
CA ASP A 92 13.63 9.19 -2.80
C ASP A 92 13.75 7.86 -3.57
N ARG A 93 14.99 7.43 -3.77
CA ARG A 93 15.33 6.21 -4.51
C ARG A 93 16.32 5.37 -3.72
N ASN A 94 16.13 4.07 -3.81
CA ASN A 94 17.02 3.09 -3.21
C ASN A 94 18.46 3.26 -3.73
N ILE A 95 19.43 3.27 -2.81
CA ILE A 95 20.86 3.26 -3.16
C ILE A 95 21.25 1.94 -3.85
N ILE A 96 20.61 0.83 -3.47
CA ILE A 96 21.01 -0.52 -3.88
C ILE A 96 20.59 -0.89 -5.31
N ASP A 97 19.54 -0.27 -5.84
CA ASP A 97 18.97 -0.65 -7.15
C ASP A 97 18.31 0.51 -7.92
N GLY A 98 18.29 1.72 -7.35
CA GLY A 98 17.69 2.90 -7.98
C GLY A 98 16.17 2.90 -8.06
N ARG A 99 15.49 1.91 -7.46
CA ARG A 99 14.02 1.82 -7.47
C ARG A 99 13.36 2.86 -6.57
N ALA A 100 12.11 3.17 -6.89
CA ALA A 100 11.29 4.04 -6.05
C ALA A 100 10.79 3.31 -4.80
N MET A 101 10.41 4.07 -3.77
CA MET A 101 9.82 3.56 -2.54
C MET A 101 8.49 4.25 -2.25
N VAL A 102 7.46 3.47 -1.88
CA VAL A 102 6.14 4.02 -1.54
C VAL A 102 6.20 4.92 -0.29
N VAL A 103 7.15 4.67 0.61
CA VAL A 103 7.30 5.44 1.85
C VAL A 103 7.61 6.91 1.56
N SER A 104 8.49 7.21 0.59
CA SER A 104 8.79 8.60 0.22
C SER A 104 7.57 9.32 -0.37
N PHE A 105 6.78 8.64 -1.20
CA PHE A 105 5.51 9.17 -1.69
C PHE A 105 4.56 9.51 -0.52
N LEU A 106 4.38 8.59 0.43
CA LEU A 106 3.52 8.82 1.61
C LEU A 106 4.04 9.97 2.48
N THR A 107 5.35 10.04 2.72
CA THR A 107 5.97 11.10 3.53
C THR A 107 5.75 12.48 2.95
N LEU A 108 5.85 12.64 1.63
CA LEU A 108 5.64 13.93 0.98
C LEU A 108 4.15 14.24 0.80
N ALA A 109 3.39 13.30 0.22
CA ALA A 109 2.02 13.59 -0.18
C ALA A 109 1.02 13.58 0.99
N ILE A 110 1.24 12.79 2.04
CA ILE A 110 0.34 12.65 3.21
C ILE A 110 1.13 12.45 4.53
N GLY A 111 2.26 13.14 4.70
CA GLY A 111 3.08 13.09 5.90
C GLY A 111 2.80 14.26 6.86
N ASN A 112 3.76 15.18 6.99
CA ASN A 112 3.68 16.32 7.91
C ASN A 112 2.43 17.20 7.68
N ASN A 113 1.99 17.29 6.43
CA ASN A 113 0.82 18.07 6.03
C ASN A 113 -0.49 17.63 6.74
N GLN A 114 -0.57 16.41 7.25
CA GLN A 114 -1.70 15.91 8.04
C GLN A 114 -1.75 16.46 9.47
N GLY A 115 -0.68 17.12 9.93
CA GLY A 115 -0.57 17.71 11.26
C GLY A 115 -0.61 19.25 11.28
N MET A 116 -0.89 19.89 10.14
CA MET A 116 -0.89 21.36 10.02
C MET A 116 -2.02 21.99 10.85
N GLY A 117 -1.69 22.99 11.67
CA GLY A 117 -2.65 23.65 12.55
C GLY A 117 -3.63 24.61 11.85
N ASP A 118 -3.29 25.05 10.65
CA ASP A 118 -4.10 25.92 9.78
C ASP A 118 -4.96 25.14 8.77
N VAL A 119 -4.91 23.81 8.82
CA VAL A 119 -5.75 22.89 8.03
C VAL A 119 -6.70 22.18 8.99
N GLN A 120 -8.01 22.27 8.77
CA GLN A 120 -8.99 21.55 9.59
C GLN A 120 -9.04 20.06 9.22
N CYS A 121 -9.00 19.77 7.93
CA CYS A 121 -9.00 18.42 7.39
C CYS A 121 -8.39 18.44 5.99
N ALA A 122 -7.58 17.45 5.65
CA ALA A 122 -7.13 17.20 4.29
C ALA A 122 -7.05 15.69 4.04
N GLN A 123 -7.72 15.20 3.00
CA GLN A 123 -7.73 13.80 2.64
C GLN A 123 -7.33 13.66 1.16
N MET A 124 -6.33 12.84 0.88
CA MET A 124 -6.01 12.44 -0.51
C MET A 124 -7.16 11.59 -1.07
N VAL A 125 -7.65 11.96 -2.25
CA VAL A 125 -8.77 11.30 -2.95
C VAL A 125 -8.28 10.48 -4.13
N ASP A 126 -7.28 10.99 -4.86
CA ASP A 126 -6.71 10.32 -6.03
C ASP A 126 -5.26 10.76 -6.26
N PHE A 127 -4.50 9.98 -7.02
CA PHE A 127 -3.17 10.34 -7.47
C PHE A 127 -2.83 9.71 -8.82
N HIS A 128 -2.02 10.42 -9.60
CA HIS A 128 -1.46 9.95 -10.86
C HIS A 128 0.05 9.80 -10.73
N VAL A 129 0.57 8.60 -11.06
CA VAL A 129 2.00 8.33 -11.16
C VAL A 129 2.39 8.26 -12.63
N PRO A 130 3.26 9.17 -13.13
CA PRO A 130 3.65 9.15 -14.53
C PRO A 130 4.54 7.95 -14.84
N LYS A 131 4.58 7.53 -16.11
CA LYS A 131 5.27 6.31 -16.55
C LYS A 131 6.73 6.23 -16.06
N GLN A 132 7.46 7.33 -16.09
CA GLN A 132 8.87 7.36 -15.65
C GLN A 132 9.07 7.02 -14.17
N MET A 133 8.08 7.30 -13.32
CA MET A 133 8.08 6.88 -11.91
C MET A 133 7.46 5.50 -11.76
N LEU A 134 6.38 5.21 -12.50
CA LEU A 134 5.67 3.93 -12.42
C LEU A 134 6.58 2.75 -12.76
N ASP A 135 7.41 2.88 -13.79
CA ASP A 135 8.31 1.81 -14.28
C ASP A 135 9.43 1.43 -13.29
N ILE A 136 9.68 2.24 -12.25
CA ILE A 136 10.73 2.01 -11.25
C ILE A 136 10.20 1.55 -9.88
N PHE A 137 8.89 1.31 -9.76
CA PHE A 137 8.32 0.53 -8.65
C PHE A 137 8.41 -0.98 -8.95
N ASP A 138 8.35 -1.82 -7.92
CA ASP A 138 8.44 -3.27 -8.09
C ASP A 138 7.27 -3.87 -8.89
N GLY A 139 6.05 -3.41 -8.57
CA GLY A 139 4.81 -4.02 -9.06
C GLY A 139 4.57 -5.43 -8.50
N PRO A 140 3.40 -6.03 -8.79
CA PRO A 140 3.12 -7.41 -8.40
C PRO A 140 4.01 -8.40 -9.16
N SER A 141 4.69 -9.30 -8.45
CA SER A 141 5.48 -10.39 -9.05
C SER A 141 4.67 -11.66 -9.34
N MET A 142 3.51 -11.79 -8.68
CA MET A 142 2.54 -12.87 -8.80
C MET A 142 1.14 -12.26 -8.78
N ASP A 143 0.18 -12.89 -9.45
CA ASP A 143 -1.21 -12.45 -9.48
C ASP A 143 -2.21 -13.61 -9.40
N ILE A 144 -3.49 -13.32 -9.57
CA ILE A 144 -4.56 -14.32 -9.51
C ILE A 144 -4.40 -15.41 -10.59
N THR A 145 -3.70 -15.13 -11.69
CA THR A 145 -3.48 -16.10 -12.76
C THR A 145 -2.57 -17.25 -12.32
N ASP A 146 -1.68 -17.01 -11.37
CA ASP A 146 -0.85 -18.04 -10.77
C ASP A 146 -1.67 -18.95 -9.84
N LEU A 147 -2.60 -18.37 -9.08
CA LEU A 147 -3.57 -19.15 -8.27
C LEU A 147 -4.51 -19.97 -9.15
N TRP A 148 -4.98 -19.41 -10.26
CA TRP A 148 -5.77 -20.17 -11.24
C TRP A 148 -4.98 -21.33 -11.83
N ASN A 149 -3.69 -21.13 -12.12
CA ASN A 149 -2.83 -22.19 -12.62
C ASN A 149 -2.66 -23.33 -11.60
N ILE A 150 -2.48 -23.02 -10.32
CA ILE A 150 -2.45 -24.03 -9.23
C ILE A 150 -3.75 -24.84 -9.19
N LEU A 151 -4.89 -24.17 -9.34
CA LEU A 151 -6.22 -24.80 -9.36
C LEU A 151 -6.55 -25.50 -10.70
N GLY A 152 -5.61 -25.56 -11.66
CA GLY A 152 -5.82 -26.18 -12.97
C GLY A 152 -6.79 -25.42 -13.88
N ARG A 153 -6.95 -24.11 -13.68
CA ARG A 153 -7.91 -23.24 -14.39
C ARG A 153 -7.22 -22.36 -15.45
N SER A 154 -8.03 -21.74 -16.31
CA SER A 154 -7.53 -20.80 -17.33
C SER A 154 -6.82 -19.61 -16.68
N ARG A 155 -5.69 -19.18 -17.27
CA ARG A 155 -4.97 -17.97 -16.83
C ARG A 155 -5.63 -16.66 -17.27
N THR A 156 -6.61 -16.69 -18.17
CA THR A 156 -7.29 -15.46 -18.64
C THR A 156 -8.62 -15.22 -17.93
N GLU A 157 -9.38 -16.29 -17.68
CA GLU A 157 -10.73 -16.24 -17.10
C GLU A 157 -10.94 -17.42 -16.13
N GLY A 158 -10.00 -17.62 -15.20
CA GLY A 158 -10.04 -18.74 -14.26
C GLY A 158 -11.15 -18.67 -13.21
N GLY A 159 -11.89 -17.56 -13.16
CA GLY A 159 -13.14 -17.41 -12.42
C GLY A 159 -12.97 -17.30 -10.90
N TYR A 160 -14.06 -17.56 -10.19
CA TYR A 160 -14.19 -17.38 -8.75
C TYR A 160 -13.39 -18.41 -7.94
N ILE A 161 -12.58 -17.97 -6.98
CA ILE A 161 -11.89 -18.82 -6.00
C ILE A 161 -12.68 -18.80 -4.69
N ALA A 162 -13.20 -19.95 -4.27
CA ALA A 162 -14.00 -20.07 -3.06
C ALA A 162 -13.12 -20.02 -1.79
N GLY A 163 -13.10 -18.85 -1.14
CA GLY A 163 -12.23 -18.58 0.01
C GLY A 163 -12.96 -18.51 1.37
N THR A 164 -12.25 -18.82 2.45
CA THR A 164 -12.68 -18.52 3.83
C THR A 164 -11.54 -18.03 4.72
N ILE A 165 -11.91 -17.59 5.93
CA ILE A 165 -11.01 -17.22 7.02
C ILE A 165 -11.28 -18.17 8.18
N ILE A 166 -10.25 -18.77 8.78
CA ILE A 166 -10.45 -19.62 9.95
C ILE A 166 -10.98 -18.80 11.14
N LYS A 167 -12.12 -19.23 11.69
CA LYS A 167 -12.77 -18.63 12.87
C LYS A 167 -12.84 -19.64 14.03
N PRO A 168 -12.88 -19.19 15.30
CA PRO A 168 -12.81 -17.81 15.78
C PRO A 168 -11.51 -17.09 15.42
N LYS A 169 -11.53 -15.75 15.43
CA LYS A 169 -10.36 -14.90 15.11
C LYS A 169 -9.10 -15.36 15.84
N LEU A 170 -9.23 -15.70 17.12
CA LEU A 170 -8.20 -16.28 17.97
C LEU A 170 -8.85 -17.34 18.89
N GLY A 171 -8.05 -18.26 19.42
CA GLY A 171 -8.47 -19.21 20.46
C GLY A 171 -8.57 -20.67 20.04
N LEU A 172 -8.52 -20.99 18.73
CA LEU A 172 -8.34 -22.39 18.31
C LEU A 172 -6.92 -22.86 18.63
N ARG A 173 -6.83 -24.03 19.25
CA ARG A 173 -5.57 -24.77 19.42
C ARG A 173 -5.19 -25.44 18.08
N PRO A 174 -3.95 -25.94 17.92
CA PRO A 174 -3.46 -26.45 16.64
C PRO A 174 -4.36 -27.49 15.96
N LYS A 175 -4.82 -28.51 16.70
CA LYS A 175 -5.68 -29.56 16.13
C LYS A 175 -7.05 -29.04 15.66
N PRO A 176 -7.84 -28.32 16.50
CA PRO A 176 -9.07 -27.69 16.03
C PRO A 176 -8.90 -26.74 14.85
N PHE A 177 -7.78 -26.02 14.77
CA PHE A 177 -7.48 -25.13 13.63
C PHE A 177 -7.36 -25.92 12.33
N ALA A 178 -6.52 -26.95 12.32
CA ALA A 178 -6.29 -27.80 11.15
C ALA A 178 -7.53 -28.59 10.75
N GLU A 179 -8.34 -29.03 11.72
CA GLU A 179 -9.61 -29.71 11.43
C GLU A 179 -10.59 -28.78 10.72
N ALA A 180 -10.74 -27.54 11.20
CA ALA A 180 -11.58 -26.54 10.53
C ALA A 180 -11.08 -26.26 9.10
N ALA A 181 -9.77 -26.24 8.89
CA ALA A 181 -9.18 -26.06 7.57
C ALA A 181 -9.52 -27.21 6.62
N TYR A 182 -9.30 -28.46 7.06
CA TYR A 182 -9.67 -29.66 6.31
C TYR A 182 -11.16 -29.67 5.94
N GLN A 183 -12.06 -29.43 6.92
CA GLN A 183 -13.50 -29.45 6.68
C GLN A 183 -13.94 -28.43 5.62
N PHE A 184 -13.33 -27.24 5.59
CA PHE A 184 -13.62 -26.27 4.53
C PHE A 184 -13.09 -26.73 3.16
N TRP A 185 -11.88 -27.25 3.10
CA TRP A 185 -11.26 -27.67 1.83
C TRP A 185 -11.95 -28.85 1.14
N LEU A 186 -12.83 -29.58 1.82
CA LEU A 186 -13.72 -30.56 1.19
C LEU A 186 -14.69 -29.93 0.17
N GLY A 187 -14.92 -28.61 0.23
CA GLY A 187 -15.78 -27.92 -0.74
C GLY A 187 -15.30 -26.53 -1.17
N GLY A 188 -14.17 -26.04 -0.65
CA GLY A 188 -13.59 -24.75 -1.00
C GLY A 188 -12.16 -24.87 -1.53
N ASP A 189 -11.64 -23.74 -2.03
CA ASP A 189 -10.33 -23.65 -2.68
C ASP A 189 -9.27 -23.08 -1.74
N PHE A 190 -9.61 -21.99 -1.03
CA PHE A 190 -8.66 -21.08 -0.41
C PHE A 190 -8.97 -20.83 1.07
N ILE A 191 -7.95 -20.84 1.91
CA ILE A 191 -8.06 -20.44 3.31
C ILE A 191 -7.00 -19.39 3.61
N LYS A 192 -7.35 -18.36 4.39
CA LYS A 192 -6.36 -17.49 5.04
C LYS A 192 -6.41 -17.59 6.56
N ASN A 193 -5.26 -17.33 7.18
CA ASN A 193 -5.24 -16.91 8.57
C ASN A 193 -6.11 -15.66 8.77
N ASP A 194 -6.81 -15.54 9.90
CA ASP A 194 -7.34 -14.25 10.35
C ASP A 194 -6.18 -13.31 10.74
N GLU A 195 -6.36 -12.00 10.68
CA GLU A 195 -5.23 -11.04 10.72
C GLU A 195 -4.29 -11.15 11.94
N PRO A 196 -4.73 -11.56 13.17
CA PRO A 196 -3.84 -11.63 14.31
C PRO A 196 -3.31 -13.04 14.57
N GLN A 197 -3.72 -14.06 13.80
CA GLN A 197 -3.25 -15.43 13.99
C GLN A 197 -1.79 -15.55 13.60
N GLY A 198 -0.94 -16.08 14.48
CA GLY A 198 0.49 -16.22 14.22
C GLY A 198 1.12 -17.21 15.17
N ASN A 199 1.80 -16.73 16.21
CA ASN A 199 2.58 -17.56 17.14
C ASN A 199 2.13 -17.43 18.61
N GLN A 200 0.83 -17.34 18.86
CA GLN A 200 0.30 -17.27 20.23
C GLN A 200 0.66 -18.55 21.02
N ILE A 201 0.86 -18.41 22.34
CA ILE A 201 1.36 -19.49 23.21
C ILE A 201 0.51 -20.77 23.20
N TYR A 202 -0.79 -20.67 22.91
CA TYR A 202 -1.73 -21.79 22.85
C TYR A 202 -1.87 -22.41 21.45
N ALA A 203 -1.28 -21.78 20.43
CA ALA A 203 -1.35 -22.14 19.02
C ALA A 203 -0.07 -21.67 18.31
N ARG A 204 1.08 -22.19 18.74
CA ARG A 204 2.38 -21.80 18.20
C ARG A 204 2.46 -22.22 16.74
N MET A 205 3.09 -21.41 15.90
CA MET A 205 3.22 -21.70 14.46
C MET A 205 3.87 -23.07 14.21
N LYS A 206 4.87 -23.44 15.03
CA LYS A 206 5.52 -24.75 14.97
C LYS A 206 4.61 -25.95 15.27
N ASP A 207 3.48 -25.72 15.93
CA ASP A 207 2.48 -26.75 16.21
C ASP A 207 1.32 -26.71 15.19
N VAL A 208 0.94 -25.52 14.71
CA VAL A 208 -0.19 -25.32 13.79
C VAL A 208 0.18 -25.67 12.36
N THR A 209 1.30 -25.14 11.84
CA THR A 209 1.68 -25.25 10.42
C THR A 209 1.78 -26.71 9.94
N PRO A 210 2.43 -27.65 10.66
CA PRO A 210 2.49 -29.04 10.21
C PRO A 210 1.12 -29.71 10.14
N LEU A 211 0.19 -29.33 11.03
CA LEU A 211 -1.17 -29.87 11.02
C LEU A 211 -2.01 -29.29 9.88
N VAL A 212 -1.78 -28.03 9.51
CA VAL A 212 -2.44 -27.42 8.34
C VAL A 212 -1.91 -28.04 7.05
N ALA A 213 -0.60 -28.28 6.94
CA ALA A 213 0.00 -28.98 5.80
C ALA A 213 -0.55 -30.41 5.66
N ASP A 214 -0.67 -31.16 6.77
CA ASP A 214 -1.35 -32.46 6.80
C ASP A 214 -2.82 -32.37 6.38
N ALA A 215 -3.56 -31.38 6.89
CA ALA A 215 -4.95 -31.14 6.53
C ALA A 215 -5.12 -30.83 5.03
N MET A 216 -4.24 -30.02 4.45
CA MET A 216 -4.22 -29.74 3.02
C MET A 216 -3.99 -31.02 2.24
N LYS A 217 -2.95 -31.80 2.59
CA LYS A 217 -2.67 -33.07 1.91
C LYS A 217 -3.87 -34.01 1.95
N ARG A 218 -4.48 -34.21 3.13
CA ARG A 218 -5.66 -35.07 3.26
C ARG A 218 -6.84 -34.57 2.42
N ALA A 219 -7.09 -33.27 2.38
CA ALA A 219 -8.14 -32.70 1.55
C ALA A 219 -7.85 -32.88 0.04
N GLN A 220 -6.62 -32.68 -0.40
CA GLN A 220 -6.21 -32.91 -1.79
C GLN A 220 -6.33 -34.40 -2.16
N ASP A 221 -5.89 -35.31 -1.30
CA ASP A 221 -5.99 -36.77 -1.50
C ASP A 221 -7.46 -37.22 -1.62
N GLU A 222 -8.36 -36.62 -0.84
CA GLU A 222 -9.79 -36.96 -0.82
C GLU A 222 -10.57 -36.36 -1.99
N THR A 223 -10.30 -35.09 -2.32
CA THR A 223 -11.06 -34.36 -3.34
C THR A 223 -10.47 -34.53 -4.75
N GLY A 224 -9.17 -34.83 -4.86
CA GLY A 224 -8.43 -34.79 -6.12
C GLY A 224 -8.19 -33.37 -6.65
N GLU A 225 -8.44 -32.34 -5.84
CA GLU A 225 -8.34 -30.92 -6.22
C GLU A 225 -7.22 -30.22 -5.42
N ALA A 226 -6.49 -29.30 -6.06
CA ALA A 226 -5.52 -28.46 -5.37
C ALA A 226 -6.19 -27.50 -4.38
N LYS A 227 -5.50 -27.18 -3.28
CA LYS A 227 -5.99 -26.30 -2.22
C LYS A 227 -4.92 -25.26 -1.88
N ILE A 228 -5.32 -24.06 -1.48
CA ILE A 228 -4.44 -22.90 -1.26
C ILE A 228 -4.56 -22.42 0.20
N PHE A 229 -3.43 -22.05 0.80
CA PHE A 229 -3.37 -21.45 2.14
C PHE A 229 -2.56 -20.15 2.18
N SER A 230 -3.20 -19.05 2.58
CA SER A 230 -2.52 -17.77 2.85
C SER A 230 -2.16 -17.66 4.34
N ALA A 231 -0.90 -17.96 4.64
CA ALA A 231 -0.34 -17.91 5.98
C ALA A 231 0.07 -16.48 6.38
N ASN A 232 -0.25 -16.08 7.61
CA ASN A 232 0.18 -14.79 8.13
C ASN A 232 1.65 -14.81 8.58
N ILE A 233 2.50 -14.02 7.92
CA ILE A 233 3.92 -13.87 8.24
C ILE A 233 4.27 -12.53 8.91
N THR A 234 3.28 -11.70 9.23
CA THR A 234 3.49 -10.34 9.77
C THR A 234 4.29 -10.34 11.07
N ALA A 235 5.36 -9.55 11.11
CA ALA A 235 6.17 -9.29 12.29
C ALA A 235 6.88 -7.93 12.15
N ASP A 236 7.21 -7.30 13.28
CA ASP A 236 7.96 -6.03 13.29
C ASP A 236 9.41 -6.24 12.81
N ASP A 237 10.00 -7.40 13.14
CA ASP A 237 11.36 -7.77 12.72
C ASP A 237 11.31 -8.46 11.35
N HIS A 238 12.01 -7.88 10.37
CA HIS A 238 12.18 -8.45 9.03
C HIS A 238 12.69 -9.90 9.07
N HIS A 239 13.62 -10.22 9.97
CA HIS A 239 14.18 -11.57 10.07
C HIS A 239 13.16 -12.57 10.62
N GLU A 240 12.21 -12.14 11.45
CA GLU A 240 11.09 -12.98 11.88
C GLU A 240 10.10 -13.22 10.72
N MET A 241 9.83 -12.22 9.88
CA MET A 241 9.01 -12.42 8.68
C MET A 241 9.63 -13.48 7.75
N CYS A 242 10.94 -13.37 7.47
CA CYS A 242 11.69 -14.36 6.67
C CYS A 242 11.67 -15.73 7.33
N ALA A 243 11.96 -15.83 8.63
CA ALA A 243 11.97 -17.10 9.35
C ALA A 243 10.60 -17.80 9.34
N ARG A 244 9.50 -17.04 9.41
CA ARG A 244 8.14 -17.60 9.26
C ARG A 244 7.90 -18.11 7.85
N ALA A 245 8.22 -17.31 6.84
CA ALA A 245 8.04 -17.69 5.44
C ALA A 245 8.82 -18.97 5.11
N ASP A 246 10.12 -19.01 5.44
CA ASP A 246 10.97 -20.17 5.20
C ASP A 246 10.44 -21.43 5.91
N TYR A 247 10.04 -21.29 7.19
CA TYR A 247 9.48 -22.40 7.95
C TYR A 247 8.18 -22.94 7.35
N ILE A 248 7.30 -22.06 6.86
CA ILE A 248 6.03 -22.45 6.22
C ILE A 248 6.31 -23.16 4.91
N LEU A 249 7.17 -22.61 4.04
CA LEU A 249 7.53 -23.23 2.77
C LEU A 249 8.16 -24.61 2.99
N GLU A 250 9.08 -24.75 3.96
CA GLU A 250 9.68 -26.04 4.32
C GLU A 250 8.61 -27.05 4.80
N ALA A 251 7.68 -26.61 5.65
CA ALA A 251 6.64 -27.48 6.20
C ALA A 251 5.60 -27.94 5.16
N PHE A 252 5.27 -27.10 4.18
CA PHE A 252 4.34 -27.45 3.10
C PHE A 252 4.98 -28.31 2.01
N GLY A 253 6.32 -28.30 1.90
CA GLY A 253 7.07 -29.21 1.05
C GLY A 253 6.65 -29.13 -0.42
N GLU A 254 6.11 -30.22 -0.96
CA GLU A 254 5.63 -30.26 -2.36
C GLU A 254 4.52 -29.23 -2.62
N ASN A 255 3.73 -28.87 -1.60
CA ASN A 255 2.67 -27.86 -1.71
C ASN A 255 3.17 -26.44 -1.35
N ALA A 256 4.48 -26.19 -1.25
CA ALA A 256 4.99 -24.85 -0.90
C ALA A 256 4.68 -23.78 -1.95
N HIS A 257 4.37 -24.21 -3.18
CA HIS A 257 3.96 -23.34 -4.27
C HIS A 257 2.43 -23.19 -4.36
N HIS A 258 1.67 -23.83 -3.45
CA HIS A 258 0.22 -23.73 -3.35
C HIS A 258 -0.21 -22.64 -2.38
#